data_AF-E5KID7-F1
#
_entry.id   AF-E5KID7-F1
#
_cell.length_a   1.000
_cell.length_b   1.000
_cell.length_c   1.000
_cell.angle_alpha   90.00
_cell.angle_beta   90.00
_cell.angle_gamma   90.00
#
_symmetry.space_group_name_H-M   'P 1'
#
loop_
_entity.id
_entity.type
_entity.pdbx_description
1 polymer ?
#
loop_
_entity_poly.entity_id
_entity_poly.type
_entity_poly.pdbx_seq_one_letter_code
_entity_poly.pdbx_strand_id
1 'polypeptide(L)'
;YQGSMAKSRSINALHDQFCPIMHKGTMREDVQEASPALFVNPRDGRLKVVLGTTGSAAPGADMQSNSRLRPHQWYHVGVVRHQNRMRLYVDGILDSSLTTEGSTEPNDLPLFVGGAPYAENVCDTPMLIDEFRMFSYAVGRDHIQAEASVALGGIEPSYLHIGCTNCNEDDEEFS
;
A
#
# COMPACT_ATOMS: atom_id res chain seq x y z
N TYR A 1 -1.74 -42.86 -2.71
CA TYR A 1 -2.02 -41.77 -3.66
C TYR A 1 -3.04 -40.72 -3.19
N GLN A 2 -3.85 -40.97 -2.14
CA GLN A 2 -4.82 -39.97 -1.61
C GLN A 2 -4.21 -38.87 -0.70
N GLY A 3 -2.98 -39.01 -0.22
CA GLY A 3 -2.35 -38.03 0.67
C GLY A 3 -1.83 -36.74 0.00
N SER A 4 -1.60 -36.76 -1.32
CA SER A 4 -1.06 -35.61 -2.07
C SER A 4 -2.12 -34.57 -2.43
N MET A 5 -3.34 -35.00 -2.81
CA MET A 5 -4.43 -34.08 -3.15
C MET A 5 -5.02 -33.34 -1.95
N ALA A 6 -5.07 -33.99 -0.76
CA ALA A 6 -5.55 -33.34 0.46
C ALA A 6 -4.59 -32.24 0.92
N LYS A 7 -3.28 -32.51 0.85
CA LYS A 7 -2.24 -31.51 1.15
C LYS A 7 -2.32 -30.35 0.16
N SER A 8 -2.41 -30.62 -1.14
CA SER A 8 -2.58 -29.62 -2.22
C SER A 8 -3.81 -28.72 -2.06
N ARG A 9 -4.96 -29.25 -1.60
CA ARG A 9 -6.16 -28.45 -1.30
C ARG A 9 -5.98 -27.54 -0.07
N SER A 10 -5.29 -28.00 0.97
CA SER A 10 -4.97 -27.16 2.14
C SER A 10 -3.95 -26.06 1.82
N ILE A 11 -2.98 -26.28 0.92
CA ILE A 11 -2.05 -25.22 0.49
C ILE A 11 -2.80 -24.16 -0.31
N ASN A 12 -3.70 -24.57 -1.21
CA ASN A 12 -4.51 -23.63 -2.01
C ASN A 12 -5.51 -22.81 -1.18
N ALA A 13 -5.96 -23.31 -0.01
CA ALA A 13 -6.82 -22.56 0.90
C ALA A 13 -6.05 -21.54 1.76
N LEU A 14 -4.78 -21.80 2.07
CA LEU A 14 -3.88 -20.84 2.74
C LEU A 14 -3.53 -19.64 1.84
N HIS A 15 -3.56 -19.81 0.51
CA HIS A 15 -3.16 -18.78 -0.44
C HIS A 15 -4.25 -17.72 -0.77
N ASP A 16 -5.50 -17.87 -0.34
CA ASP A 16 -6.52 -16.80 -0.47
C ASP A 16 -6.46 -15.77 0.68
N GLN A 17 -5.38 -15.82 1.47
CA GLN A 17 -5.19 -15.00 2.66
C GLN A 17 -4.40 -13.74 2.34
N PHE A 18 -4.89 -12.60 2.85
CA PHE A 18 -4.19 -11.32 2.76
C PHE A 18 -3.11 -11.25 3.83
N CYS A 19 -1.87 -11.01 3.41
CA CYS A 19 -0.71 -10.92 4.27
C CYS A 19 -0.32 -9.49 4.59
N PRO A 20 -0.03 -9.18 5.87
CA PRO A 20 0.23 -7.81 6.29
C PRO A 20 1.54 -7.31 5.70
N ILE A 21 1.47 -6.22 4.96
CA ILE A 21 2.67 -5.42 4.63
C ILE A 21 2.92 -4.46 5.80
N MET A 22 1.86 -3.85 6.33
CA MET A 22 1.88 -3.04 7.54
C MET A 22 0.48 -2.94 8.15
N HIS A 23 0.42 -2.79 9.46
CA HIS A 23 -0.82 -2.43 10.14
C HIS A 23 -0.53 -1.85 11.52
N LYS A 24 -1.43 -0.98 11.97
CA LYS A 24 -1.41 -0.46 13.34
C LYS A 24 -2.53 -1.11 14.13
N GLY A 25 -2.20 -1.81 15.21
CA GLY A 25 -3.16 -2.59 15.96
C GLY A 25 -2.99 -4.09 15.83
N THR A 26 -3.93 -4.84 16.38
CA THR A 26 -3.92 -6.31 16.42
C THR A 26 -5.06 -6.88 15.59
N MET A 27 -4.78 -7.97 14.86
CA MET A 27 -5.75 -8.84 14.19
C MET A 27 -5.59 -10.24 14.73
N ARG A 28 -6.28 -10.51 15.83
CA ARG A 28 -6.49 -11.85 16.36
C ARG A 28 -7.93 -12.27 16.10
N GLU A 29 -8.23 -13.54 16.24
CA GLU A 29 -9.59 -14.07 16.01
C GLU A 29 -10.65 -13.34 16.87
N ASP A 30 -10.25 -12.85 18.04
CA ASP A 30 -11.07 -12.15 19.02
C ASP A 30 -10.99 -10.61 18.94
N VAL A 31 -9.93 -10.05 18.34
CA VAL A 31 -9.70 -8.60 18.29
C VAL A 31 -9.28 -8.19 16.87
N GLN A 32 -10.14 -7.45 16.18
CA GLN A 32 -9.91 -6.93 14.82
C GLN A 32 -9.77 -5.41 14.83
N GLU A 33 -8.68 -4.93 15.44
CA GLU A 33 -8.40 -3.50 15.63
C GLU A 33 -7.19 -3.03 14.81
N ALA A 34 -6.92 -3.65 13.64
CA ALA A 34 -5.86 -3.21 12.76
C ALA A 34 -6.33 -2.08 11.82
N SER A 35 -6.00 -0.84 12.18
CA SER A 35 -6.30 0.34 11.39
C SER A 35 -5.26 1.46 11.62
N PRO A 36 -4.69 2.08 10.56
CA PRO A 36 -4.79 1.63 9.17
C PRO A 36 -4.02 0.33 8.97
N ALA A 37 -4.41 -0.44 7.95
CA ALA A 37 -3.72 -1.64 7.56
C ALA A 37 -3.66 -1.77 6.04
N LEU A 38 -2.53 -2.24 5.52
CA LEU A 38 -2.40 -2.60 4.11
C LEU A 38 -1.74 -3.99 3.99
N PHE A 39 -2.39 -4.79 3.17
CA PHE A 39 -2.10 -6.20 2.96
C PHE A 39 -1.85 -6.49 1.48
N VAL A 40 -1.17 -7.59 1.21
CA VAL A 40 -1.02 -8.18 -0.13
C VAL A 40 -1.58 -9.60 -0.12
N ASN A 41 -2.34 -9.95 -1.15
CA ASN A 41 -2.68 -11.34 -1.43
C ASN A 41 -1.54 -11.94 -2.26
N PRO A 42 -0.81 -12.95 -1.74
CA PRO A 42 0.35 -13.52 -2.43
C PRO A 42 -0.04 -14.36 -3.66
N ARG A 43 -1.32 -14.76 -3.80
CA ARG A 43 -1.80 -15.59 -4.91
C ARG A 43 -2.10 -14.77 -6.16
N ASP A 44 -2.78 -13.64 -6.00
CA ASP A 44 -3.22 -12.82 -7.13
C ASP A 44 -2.56 -11.44 -7.18
N GLY A 45 -1.74 -11.09 -6.18
CA GLY A 45 -1.00 -9.85 -6.12
C GLY A 45 -1.85 -8.64 -5.76
N ARG A 46 -3.11 -8.82 -5.34
CA ARG A 46 -3.97 -7.70 -4.96
C ARG A 46 -3.56 -7.11 -3.64
N LEU A 47 -3.61 -5.79 -3.56
CA LEU A 47 -3.49 -5.05 -2.32
C LEU A 47 -4.88 -4.89 -1.69
N LYS A 48 -4.92 -4.92 -0.36
CA LYS A 48 -6.11 -4.58 0.42
C LYS A 48 -5.73 -3.53 1.45
N VAL A 49 -6.50 -2.45 1.50
CA VAL A 49 -6.39 -1.41 2.52
C VAL A 49 -7.60 -1.52 3.43
N VAL A 50 -7.39 -1.49 4.74
CA VAL A 50 -8.44 -1.47 5.76
C VAL A 50 -8.26 -0.23 6.63
N LEU A 51 -9.36 0.44 6.93
CA LEU A 51 -9.40 1.61 7.79
C LEU A 51 -10.64 1.58 8.68
N GLY A 52 -10.42 1.55 9.99
CA GLY A 52 -11.44 1.77 11.01
C GLY A 52 -11.91 3.23 11.03
N THR A 53 -13.21 3.41 10.90
CA THR A 53 -13.91 4.68 11.05
C THR A 53 -15.11 4.53 11.98
N THR A 54 -15.59 5.65 12.51
CA THR A 54 -16.78 5.67 13.40
C THR A 54 -18.06 5.18 12.72
N GLY A 55 -18.07 5.09 11.39
CA GLY A 55 -19.18 4.57 10.59
C GLY A 55 -18.99 3.12 10.12
N SER A 56 -17.89 2.46 10.47
CA SER A 56 -17.58 1.09 10.03
C SER A 56 -17.57 0.12 11.21
N ALA A 57 -18.14 -1.08 11.01
CA ALA A 57 -17.94 -2.19 11.94
C ALA A 57 -16.54 -2.79 11.75
N ALA A 58 -16.02 -3.47 12.78
CA ALA A 58 -14.76 -4.22 12.69
C ALA A 58 -14.78 -5.20 11.50
N PRO A 59 -13.68 -5.32 10.71
CA PRO A 59 -12.35 -4.74 10.92
C PRO A 59 -12.17 -3.28 10.44
N GLY A 60 -13.21 -2.66 9.88
CA GLY A 60 -13.19 -1.34 9.28
C GLY A 60 -13.64 -1.34 7.81
N ALA A 61 -13.70 -0.16 7.21
CA ALA A 61 -13.95 -0.02 5.78
C ALA A 61 -12.75 -0.50 4.96
N ASP A 62 -12.98 -1.32 3.93
CA ASP A 62 -11.92 -1.88 3.12
C ASP A 62 -12.04 -1.58 1.63
N MET A 63 -10.87 -1.53 0.98
CA MET A 63 -10.70 -1.29 -0.45
C MET A 63 -9.64 -2.23 -0.99
N GLN A 64 -9.86 -2.80 -2.17
CA GLN A 64 -8.85 -3.59 -2.87
C GLN A 64 -8.33 -2.87 -4.10
N SER A 65 -7.12 -3.24 -4.52
CA SER A 65 -6.53 -2.77 -5.76
C SER A 65 -7.19 -3.39 -7.00
N ASN A 66 -7.22 -2.59 -8.06
CA ASN A 66 -7.49 -3.08 -9.41
C ASN A 66 -6.24 -3.73 -10.00
N SER A 67 -5.07 -3.17 -9.73
CA SER A 67 -3.76 -3.71 -10.10
C SER A 67 -3.43 -4.99 -9.36
N ARG A 68 -2.64 -5.84 -10.02
CA ARG A 68 -2.11 -7.10 -9.50
C ARG A 68 -0.59 -7.05 -9.52
N LEU A 69 0.02 -7.04 -8.33
CA LEU A 69 1.47 -7.01 -8.18
C LEU A 69 2.06 -8.37 -8.59
N ARG A 70 3.14 -8.35 -9.37
CA ARG A 70 3.87 -9.55 -9.75
C ARG A 70 5.04 -9.76 -8.79
N PRO A 71 5.40 -11.00 -8.46
CA PRO A 71 6.58 -11.30 -7.66
C PRO A 71 7.87 -10.77 -8.31
N HIS A 72 8.88 -10.46 -7.48
CA HIS A 72 10.22 -10.02 -7.90
C HIS A 72 10.23 -8.69 -8.67
N GLN A 73 9.29 -7.79 -8.40
CA GLN A 73 9.24 -6.43 -8.95
C GLN A 73 9.08 -5.42 -7.81
N TRP A 74 9.77 -4.28 -7.93
CA TRP A 74 9.55 -3.14 -7.04
C TRP A 74 8.30 -2.39 -7.48
N TYR A 75 7.52 -1.95 -6.49
CA TYR A 75 6.32 -1.15 -6.68
C TYR A 75 6.32 0.00 -5.69
N HIS A 76 5.90 1.16 -6.16
CA HIS A 76 5.61 2.27 -5.26
C HIS A 76 4.13 2.23 -4.86
N VAL A 77 3.85 2.01 -3.58
CA VAL A 77 2.46 1.94 -3.06
C VAL A 77 2.20 3.11 -2.13
N GLY A 78 1.19 3.92 -2.48
CA GLY A 78 0.76 5.06 -1.68
C GLY A 78 -0.71 4.93 -1.26
N VAL A 79 -1.01 5.12 0.03
CA VAL A 79 -2.39 5.21 0.52
C VAL A 79 -2.61 6.59 1.10
N VAL A 80 -3.61 7.31 0.59
CA VAL A 80 -3.94 8.66 1.06
C VAL A 80 -5.40 8.74 1.44
N ARG A 81 -5.66 9.26 2.64
CA ARG A 81 -6.99 9.67 3.07
C ARG A 81 -7.05 11.20 3.14
N HIS A 82 -8.02 11.78 2.45
CA HIS A 82 -8.37 13.18 2.57
C HIS A 82 -9.86 13.30 2.86
N GLN A 83 -10.20 13.87 4.02
CA GLN A 83 -11.57 13.88 4.54
C GLN A 83 -12.13 12.44 4.61
N ASN A 84 -13.25 12.18 3.93
CA ASN A 84 -13.91 10.88 3.89
C ASN A 84 -13.48 10.01 2.69
N ARG A 85 -12.49 10.45 1.91
CA ARG A 85 -12.07 9.74 0.69
C ARG A 85 -10.69 9.14 0.84
N MET A 86 -10.64 7.81 0.73
CA MET A 86 -9.42 7.02 0.67
C MET A 86 -9.05 6.76 -0.79
N ARG A 87 -7.74 6.78 -1.08
CA ARG A 87 -7.18 6.56 -2.41
C ARG A 87 -5.95 5.66 -2.27
N LEU A 88 -5.87 4.67 -3.14
CA LEU A 88 -4.72 3.78 -3.30
C LEU A 88 -4.04 4.14 -4.63
N TYR A 89 -2.74 4.33 -4.56
CA TYR A 89 -1.86 4.60 -5.69
C TYR A 89 -0.89 3.43 -5.85
N VAL A 90 -0.70 2.98 -7.08
CA VAL A 90 0.32 2.00 -7.46
C VAL A 90 1.16 2.63 -8.56
N ASP A 91 2.47 2.67 -8.37
CA ASP A 91 3.44 3.29 -9.29
C ASP A 91 3.09 4.75 -9.63
N GLY A 92 2.60 5.49 -8.62
CA GLY A 92 2.22 6.90 -8.75
C GLY A 92 0.85 7.13 -9.41
N ILE A 93 0.20 6.09 -9.91
CA ILE A 93 -1.10 6.17 -10.60
C ILE A 93 -2.22 5.82 -9.63
N LEU A 94 -3.32 6.59 -9.65
CA LEU A 94 -4.50 6.29 -8.85
C LEU A 94 -5.11 4.95 -9.32
N ASP A 95 -5.08 3.95 -8.45
CA ASP A 95 -5.53 2.60 -8.75
C ASP A 95 -6.97 2.37 -8.25
N SER A 96 -7.28 2.79 -7.03
CA SER A 96 -8.60 2.57 -6.42
C SER A 96 -8.98 3.72 -5.46
N SER A 97 -10.28 3.94 -5.26
CA SER A 97 -10.79 4.93 -4.32
C SER A 97 -12.07 4.46 -3.65
N LEU A 98 -12.17 4.76 -2.36
CA LEU A 98 -13.32 4.46 -1.52
C LEU A 98 -13.75 5.70 -0.74
N THR A 99 -15.05 5.98 -0.71
CA THR A 99 -15.65 6.93 0.22
C THR A 99 -16.07 6.18 1.48
N THR A 100 -15.51 6.54 2.62
CA THR A 100 -15.84 5.95 3.92
C THR A 100 -16.86 6.81 4.66
N GLU A 101 -17.60 6.23 5.59
CA GLU A 101 -18.48 6.97 6.50
C GLU A 101 -17.76 7.28 7.83
N GLY A 102 -18.07 8.43 8.43
CA GLY A 102 -17.49 8.84 9.72
C GLY A 102 -16.03 9.34 9.68
N SER A 103 -15.49 9.63 10.86
CA SER A 103 -14.10 10.02 11.05
C SER A 103 -13.20 8.80 11.28
N THR A 104 -11.91 8.94 10.99
CA THR A 104 -10.91 7.91 11.32
C THR A 104 -10.90 7.67 12.82
N GLU A 105 -10.94 6.40 13.23
CA GLU A 105 -10.77 6.04 14.64
C GLU A 105 -9.27 5.83 14.93
N PRO A 106 -8.69 6.61 15.86
CA PRO A 106 -7.32 6.38 16.30
C PRO A 106 -7.27 5.17 17.23
N ASN A 107 -6.11 4.53 17.29
CA ASN A 107 -5.78 3.56 18.33
C ASN A 107 -4.35 3.80 18.83
N ASP A 108 -4.08 3.41 20.07
CA ASP A 108 -2.76 3.55 20.71
C ASP A 108 -1.93 2.27 20.63
N LEU A 109 -2.33 1.34 19.77
CA LEU A 109 -1.69 0.05 19.60
C LEU A 109 -0.42 0.14 18.73
N PRO A 110 0.49 -0.84 18.82
CA PRO A 110 1.74 -0.86 18.06
C PRO A 110 1.52 -0.88 16.54
N LEU A 111 2.48 -0.29 15.82
CA LEU A 111 2.61 -0.38 14.37
C LEU A 111 3.55 -1.53 14.02
N PHE A 112 3.10 -2.41 13.13
CA PHE A 112 3.88 -3.52 12.60
C PHE A 112 4.11 -3.31 11.10
N VAL A 113 5.30 -3.67 10.62
CA VAL A 113 5.73 -3.57 9.22
C VAL A 113 6.48 -4.85 8.85
N GLY A 114 6.20 -5.40 7.66
CA GLY A 114 6.84 -6.60 7.12
C GLY A 114 6.37 -7.92 7.76
N GLY A 115 5.42 -7.87 8.68
CA GLY A 115 4.89 -9.05 9.36
C GLY A 115 4.23 -8.69 10.68
N ALA A 116 3.57 -9.66 11.30
CA ALA A 116 2.94 -9.53 12.61
C ALA A 116 3.17 -10.81 13.42
N PRO A 117 3.35 -10.74 14.76
CA PRO A 117 3.63 -11.91 15.59
C PRO A 117 2.54 -13.01 15.50
N TYR A 118 1.30 -12.61 15.21
CA TYR A 118 0.17 -13.53 15.06
C TYR A 118 -0.04 -14.04 13.64
N ALA A 119 0.70 -13.50 12.66
CA ALA A 119 0.63 -13.90 11.26
C ALA A 119 1.72 -14.92 10.88
N GLU A 120 2.58 -15.32 11.81
CA GLU A 120 3.77 -16.17 11.56
C GLU A 120 3.43 -17.53 10.92
N ASN A 121 2.31 -18.15 11.29
CA ASN A 121 1.89 -19.46 10.73
C ASN A 121 0.98 -19.34 9.50
N VAL A 122 0.68 -18.10 9.11
CA VAL A 122 -0.44 -17.76 8.21
C VAL A 122 0.09 -17.08 6.95
N CYS A 123 1.16 -16.30 7.09
CA CYS A 123 1.72 -15.48 6.04
C CYS A 123 3.22 -15.69 5.89
N ASP A 124 3.58 -16.73 5.16
CA ASP A 124 4.96 -17.00 4.69
C ASP A 124 5.17 -16.34 3.32
N THR A 125 5.08 -15.01 3.27
CA THR A 125 5.31 -14.24 2.04
C THR A 125 6.54 -13.34 2.24
N PRO A 126 7.74 -13.80 1.85
CA PRO A 126 8.92 -12.97 1.93
C PRO A 126 8.74 -11.76 0.99
N MET A 127 8.92 -10.56 1.54
CA MET A 127 8.86 -9.30 0.80
C MET A 127 9.97 -8.38 1.25
N LEU A 128 10.39 -7.48 0.36
CA LEU A 128 11.31 -6.40 0.67
C LEU A 128 10.51 -5.11 0.77
N ILE A 129 10.85 -4.28 1.75
CA ILE A 129 10.26 -2.96 1.97
C ILE A 129 11.42 -1.99 2.08
N ASP A 130 11.31 -0.87 1.38
CA ASP A 130 12.27 0.22 1.45
C ASP A 130 11.53 1.56 1.50
N GLU A 131 12.18 2.59 2.03
CA GLU A 131 11.67 3.97 2.10
C GLU A 131 10.25 4.11 2.71
N PHE A 132 9.98 3.35 3.78
CA PHE A 132 8.68 3.42 4.47
C PHE A 132 8.46 4.79 5.12
N ARG A 133 7.34 5.44 4.79
CA ARG A 133 6.92 6.73 5.34
C ARG A 133 5.44 6.73 5.72
N MET A 134 5.09 7.43 6.80
CA MET A 134 3.72 7.61 7.26
C MET A 134 3.51 9.08 7.67
N PHE A 135 2.41 9.67 7.20
CA PHE A 135 2.10 11.08 7.41
C PHE A 135 0.76 11.24 8.15
N SER A 136 0.66 12.30 8.95
CA SER A 136 -0.59 12.71 9.62
C SER A 136 -1.48 13.61 8.75
N TYR A 137 -1.04 13.94 7.54
CA TYR A 137 -1.74 14.79 6.58
C TYR A 137 -1.87 14.11 5.22
N ALA A 138 -2.81 14.59 4.41
CA ALA A 138 -3.01 14.09 3.07
C ALA A 138 -1.88 14.58 2.13
N VAL A 139 -1.07 13.63 1.65
CA VAL A 139 -0.05 13.91 0.65
C VAL A 139 -0.70 14.18 -0.71
N GLY A 140 -0.24 15.23 -1.40
CA GLY A 140 -0.74 15.60 -2.74
C GLY A 140 -0.32 14.59 -3.81
N ARG A 141 -1.15 14.43 -4.84
CA ARG A 141 -0.90 13.48 -5.95
C ARG A 141 0.46 13.71 -6.61
N ASP A 142 0.84 14.96 -6.84
CA ASP A 142 2.06 15.28 -7.59
C ASP A 142 3.31 14.83 -6.80
N HIS A 143 3.26 14.87 -5.46
CA HIS A 143 4.32 14.33 -4.61
C HIS A 143 4.37 12.80 -4.67
N ILE A 144 3.23 12.12 -4.68
CA ILE A 144 3.15 10.65 -4.82
C ILE A 144 3.75 10.21 -6.17
N GLN A 145 3.50 10.97 -7.24
CA GLN A 145 4.04 10.69 -8.56
C GLN A 145 5.56 10.87 -8.61
N ALA A 146 6.06 11.95 -7.99
CA ALA A 146 7.50 12.20 -7.90
C ALA A 146 8.25 11.13 -7.09
N GLU A 147 7.68 10.69 -5.96
CA GLU A 147 8.29 9.60 -5.16
C GLU A 147 8.27 8.26 -5.93
N ALA A 148 7.19 7.98 -6.66
CA ALA A 148 7.10 6.78 -7.48
C ALA A 148 8.14 6.76 -8.62
N SER A 149 8.39 7.90 -9.27
CA SER A 149 9.36 7.96 -10.38
C SER A 149 10.78 7.71 -9.91
N VAL A 150 11.18 8.24 -8.76
CA VAL A 150 12.48 7.95 -8.14
C VAL A 150 12.59 6.48 -7.74
N ALA A 151 11.56 5.92 -7.09
CA ALA A 151 11.55 4.53 -6.62
C ALA A 151 11.64 3.48 -7.75
N LEU A 152 11.16 3.82 -8.94
CA LEU A 152 11.16 2.92 -10.11
C LEU A 152 12.35 3.14 -11.06
N GLY A 153 13.36 3.92 -10.66
CA GLY A 153 14.56 4.14 -11.46
C GLY A 153 14.41 5.20 -12.55
N GLY A 154 13.53 6.19 -12.36
CA GLY A 154 13.39 7.35 -13.24
C GLY A 154 12.58 7.10 -14.51
N ILE A 155 11.90 5.97 -14.64
CA ILE A 155 10.96 5.70 -15.75
C ILE A 155 9.57 6.25 -15.43
N GLU A 156 9.39 7.54 -15.67
CA GLU A 156 8.13 8.25 -15.43
C GLU A 156 7.16 8.16 -16.63
N PRO A 157 5.83 8.08 -16.45
CA PRO A 157 4.84 8.28 -17.52
C PRO A 157 4.70 9.74 -17.97
N SER A 158 5.28 10.69 -17.22
CA SER A 158 5.18 12.13 -17.47
C SER A 158 6.51 12.81 -17.20
N TYR A 159 7.45 12.70 -18.15
CA TYR A 159 8.70 13.46 -18.08
C TYR A 159 8.45 14.96 -18.31
N LEU A 160 9.00 15.80 -17.44
CA LEU A 160 9.32 17.20 -17.77
C LEU A 160 10.84 17.31 -17.81
N HIS A 161 11.39 17.35 -19.03
CA HIS A 161 12.81 17.63 -19.23
C HIS A 161 13.01 19.15 -19.17
N ILE A 162 13.27 19.71 -17.99
CA ILE A 162 13.84 21.06 -17.89
C ILE A 162 15.34 20.91 -18.11
N GLY A 163 15.71 20.76 -19.37
CA GLY A 163 17.08 20.87 -19.86
C GLY A 163 17.10 21.96 -20.92
N CYS A 164 17.81 23.04 -20.66
CA CYS A 164 18.04 24.06 -21.67
C CYS A 164 19.03 23.49 -22.69
N THR A 165 18.58 23.17 -23.91
CA THR A 165 19.44 22.57 -24.93
C THR A 165 20.41 23.55 -25.60
N ASN A 166 20.37 24.83 -25.21
CA ASN A 166 21.20 25.92 -25.74
C ASN A 166 21.36 27.10 -24.75
N CYS A 167 21.49 26.84 -23.44
CA CYS A 167 21.84 27.91 -22.52
C CYS A 167 23.36 28.15 -22.61
N ASN A 168 23.74 29.16 -23.41
CA ASN A 168 25.07 29.74 -23.33
C ASN A 168 25.16 30.55 -22.03
N GLU A 169 26.26 30.41 -21.29
CA GLU A 169 26.48 31.04 -19.98
C GLU A 169 26.84 32.53 -20.01
N ASP A 170 26.72 33.23 -21.15
CA ASP A 170 27.09 34.63 -21.22
C ASP A 170 25.90 35.45 -21.71
N ASP A 171 25.22 36.13 -20.77
CA ASP A 171 24.85 37.55 -20.87
C ASP A 171 24.10 37.95 -19.59
N GLU A 172 24.86 38.29 -18.55
CA GLU A 172 24.40 39.23 -17.52
C GLU A 172 24.38 40.64 -18.11
N GLU A 173 23.21 41.17 -18.47
CA GLU A 173 22.95 42.61 -18.38
C GLU A 173 21.43 42.88 -18.40
N PHE A 174 20.87 43.22 -17.23
CA PHE A 174 19.63 43.98 -17.14
C PHE A 174 19.97 45.36 -16.59
N SER A 175 19.86 46.35 -17.49
CA SER A 175 19.64 47.81 -17.30
C SER A 175 20.18 48.50 -16.03
#